data_AF-A0A351J9A9-F1
#
_entry.id   AF-A0A351J9A9-F1
#
_cell.length_a   1.000
_cell.length_b   1.000
_cell.length_c   1.000
_cell.angle_alpha   90.00
_cell.angle_beta   90.00
_cell.angle_gamma   90.00
#
_symmetry.space_group_name_H-M   'P 1'
#
loop_
_entity.id
_entity.type
_entity.pdbx_description
1 polymer ?
#
loop_
_entity_poly.entity_id
_entity_poly.type
_entity_poly.pdbx_seq_one_letter_code
_entity_poly.pdbx_strand_id
1 'polypeptide(L)'
;MVMHSRPKWFFYIIKPMLNAVLRILFNIRVEGWENLPKKPYIMVSNHLSWIDPIVYLGLWSIAPKLVFIANAATSVKNPMARFFIGLADHPLVPFDKRDRRSRLNALRSMLR
;
A
#
# COMPACT_ATOMS: atom_id res chain seq x y z
N MET A 1 10.96 12.89 -1.01
CA MET A 1 10.12 13.73 -0.14
C MET A 1 9.04 12.81 0.40
N VAL A 2 9.09 12.41 1.67
CA VAL A 2 7.98 11.65 2.27
C VAL A 2 6.85 12.63 2.44
N MET A 3 6.03 12.73 1.39
CA MET A 3 4.87 13.60 1.40
C MET A 3 3.91 13.04 2.45
N HIS A 4 3.69 13.83 3.50
CA HIS A 4 2.58 13.72 4.45
C HIS A 4 1.25 14.07 3.77
N SER A 5 1.04 13.57 2.56
CA SER A 5 -0.13 13.88 1.78
C SER A 5 -1.24 12.92 2.19
N ARG A 6 -2.31 13.55 2.69
CA ARG A 6 -3.53 12.90 3.15
C ARG A 6 -4.26 12.34 1.93
N PRO A 7 -4.79 11.10 1.98
CA PRO A 7 -5.57 10.58 0.88
C PRO A 7 -6.75 11.52 0.59
N LYS A 8 -7.11 11.64 -0.69
CA LYS A 8 -8.18 12.54 -1.14
C LYS A 8 -9.50 12.16 -0.45
N TRP A 9 -10.38 13.13 -0.22
CA TRP A 9 -11.63 12.93 0.54
C TRP A 9 -12.50 11.78 -0.01
N PHE A 10 -12.54 11.60 -1.33
CA PHE A 10 -13.32 10.52 -1.95
C PHE A 10 -12.79 9.12 -1.59
N PHE A 11 -11.51 8.98 -1.22
CA PHE A 11 -10.93 7.70 -0.82
C PHE A 11 -11.59 7.15 0.44
N TYR A 12 -12.00 8.04 1.35
CA TYR A 12 -12.75 7.68 2.56
C TYR A 12 -14.13 7.07 2.24
N ILE A 13 -14.70 7.40 1.07
CA ILE A 13 -15.98 6.86 0.58
C ILE A 13 -15.77 5.57 -0.21
N ILE A 14 -14.76 5.54 -1.08
CA ILE A 14 -14.48 4.36 -1.93
C ILE A 14 -13.99 3.18 -1.10
N LYS A 15 -13.22 3.43 -0.05
CA LYS A 15 -12.62 2.36 0.75
C LYS A 15 -13.63 1.41 1.41
N PRO A 16 -14.68 1.86 2.15
CA PRO A 16 -15.64 0.93 2.74
C PRO A 16 -16.35 0.09 1.66
N MET A 17 -16.63 0.68 0.49
CA MET A 17 -17.17 -0.06 -0.66
C MET A 17 -16.19 -1.13 -1.16
N LEU A 18 -14.91 -0.78 -1.31
CA LEU A 18 -13.86 -1.73 -1.67
C LEU A 18 -13.73 -2.86 -0.64
N ASN A 19 -13.75 -2.55 0.65
CA ASN A 19 -13.70 -3.54 1.73
C ASN A 19 -14.87 -4.53 1.65
N ALA A 20 -16.09 -4.01 1.47
CA ALA A 20 -17.29 -4.83 1.34
C ALA A 20 -17.20 -5.77 0.13
N VAL A 21 -16.85 -5.24 -1.05
CA VAL A 21 -16.68 -6.04 -2.28
C VAL A 21 -15.63 -7.13 -2.07
N LEU A 22 -14.48 -6.81 -1.50
CA LEU A 22 -13.42 -7.79 -1.24
C LEU A 22 -13.86 -8.89 -0.27
N ARG A 23 -14.57 -8.55 0.80
CA ARG A 23 -15.07 -9.54 1.77
C ARG A 23 -16.13 -10.46 1.15
N ILE A 24 -17.00 -9.92 0.30
CA ILE A 24 -18.03 -10.70 -0.40
C ILE A 24 -17.39 -11.66 -1.41
N LEU A 25 -16.46 -11.17 -2.23
CA LEU A 25 -15.85 -11.95 -3.31
C LEU A 25 -14.87 -13.01 -2.81
N PHE A 26 -14.12 -12.71 -1.74
CA PHE A 26 -13.00 -13.54 -1.30
C PHE A 26 -13.16 -14.13 0.11
N ASN A 27 -14.30 -13.91 0.76
CA ASN A 27 -14.58 -14.42 2.12
C ASN A 27 -13.45 -14.13 3.13
N ILE A 28 -12.95 -12.88 3.11
CA ILE A 28 -11.75 -12.51 3.86
C ILE A 28 -12.03 -12.49 5.36
N ARG A 29 -11.28 -13.31 6.11
CA ARG A 29 -11.21 -13.29 7.57
C ARG A 29 -9.96 -12.54 8.01
N VAL A 30 -10.11 -11.70 9.03
CA VAL A 30 -8.98 -10.97 9.63
C VAL A 30 -8.99 -11.24 11.12
N GLU A 31 -7.85 -11.69 11.62
CA GLU A 31 -7.64 -12.09 13.01
C GLU A 31 -6.42 -11.35 13.57
N GLY A 32 -6.41 -11.05 14.86
CA GLY A 32 -5.28 -10.40 15.52
C GLY A 32 -5.11 -8.92 15.18
N TRP A 33 -6.18 -8.20 14.86
CA TRP A 33 -6.13 -6.74 14.61
C TRP A 33 -5.60 -5.96 15.82
N GLU A 34 -5.90 -6.46 17.02
CA GLU A 34 -5.46 -5.95 18.32
C GLU A 34 -3.94 -6.06 18.54
N ASN A 35 -3.26 -6.95 17.80
CA ASN A 35 -1.81 -7.12 17.91
C ASN A 35 -1.03 -6.03 17.16
N LEU A 36 -1.70 -5.19 16.38
CA LEU A 36 -1.00 -4.20 15.57
C LEU A 36 -0.44 -3.05 16.44
N PRO A 37 0.82 -2.64 16.22
CA PRO A 37 1.39 -1.52 16.95
C PRO A 37 0.62 -0.22 16.69
N LYS A 38 0.47 0.61 17.72
CA LYS A 38 -0.08 1.98 17.60
C LYS A 38 0.90 2.96 16.96
N LYS A 39 2.19 2.61 16.91
CA LYS A 39 3.28 3.39 16.28
C LYS A 39 3.47 2.93 14.84
N PRO A 40 4.13 3.70 13.95
CA PRO A 40 4.48 3.23 12.61
C PRO A 40 5.23 1.90 12.66
N TYR A 41 4.85 0.96 11.79
CA TYR A 41 5.47 -0.37 11.68
C TYR A 41 5.65 -0.77 10.22
N ILE A 42 6.50 -1.77 10.00
CA ILE A 42 6.69 -2.39 8.70
C ILE A 42 5.81 -3.65 8.67
N MET A 43 4.84 -3.66 7.76
CA MET A 43 4.07 -4.86 7.46
C MET A 43 4.85 -5.72 6.48
N VAL A 44 5.18 -6.95 6.88
CA VAL A 44 5.78 -7.95 6.01
C VAL A 44 4.74 -9.03 5.78
N SER A 45 4.40 -9.27 4.51
CA SER A 45 3.40 -10.25 4.12
C SER A 45 3.88 -11.10 2.95
N ASN A 46 3.29 -12.28 2.81
CA ASN A 46 3.46 -13.10 1.62
C ASN A 46 2.82 -12.38 0.43
N HIS A 47 3.56 -12.26 -0.67
CA HIS A 47 3.05 -11.71 -1.92
C HIS A 47 2.61 -12.84 -2.86
N LEU A 48 1.33 -13.18 -2.82
CA LEU A 48 0.76 -14.29 -3.58
C LEU A 48 0.25 -13.85 -4.94
N SER A 49 -0.19 -12.60 -5.06
CA SER A 49 -0.82 -12.13 -6.28
C SER A 49 -0.70 -10.62 -6.47
N TRP A 50 -0.90 -10.15 -7.70
CA TRP A 50 -0.84 -8.73 -8.01
C TRP A 50 -1.95 -7.90 -7.31
N ILE A 51 -3.03 -8.54 -6.84
CA ILE A 51 -4.15 -7.85 -6.18
C ILE A 51 -3.86 -7.54 -4.70
N ASP A 52 -2.80 -8.12 -4.12
CA ASP A 52 -2.49 -7.97 -2.69
C ASP A 52 -2.46 -6.49 -2.23
N PRO A 53 -1.87 -5.53 -2.97
CA PRO A 53 -1.92 -4.12 -2.59
C PRO A 53 -3.34 -3.55 -2.52
N ILE A 54 -4.25 -3.99 -3.41
CA ILE A 54 -5.66 -3.58 -3.41
C ILE A 54 -6.37 -4.16 -2.19
N VAL A 55 -6.08 -5.42 -1.84
CA VAL A 55 -6.61 -6.05 -0.63
C VAL A 55 -6.15 -5.29 0.62
N TYR A 56 -4.87 -4.96 0.71
CA TYR A 56 -4.35 -4.18 1.84
C TYR A 56 -4.95 -2.78 1.91
N LEU A 57 -5.10 -2.07 0.79
CA LEU A 57 -5.76 -0.75 0.76
C LEU A 57 -7.23 -0.81 1.23
N GLY A 58 -7.96 -1.87 0.89
CA GLY A 58 -9.34 -2.06 1.32
C GLY A 58 -9.47 -2.43 2.80
N LEU A 59 -8.59 -3.30 3.30
CA LEU A 59 -8.68 -3.85 4.67
C LEU A 59 -8.03 -2.95 5.73
N TRP A 60 -6.88 -2.34 5.44
CA TRP A 60 -6.08 -1.64 6.44
C TRP A 60 -6.56 -0.23 6.71
N SER A 61 -6.42 0.29 7.94
CA SER A 61 -6.81 1.65 8.34
C SER A 61 -6.26 2.74 7.41
N ILE A 62 -7.05 3.80 7.20
CA ILE A 62 -6.66 4.95 6.34
C ILE A 62 -5.49 5.74 6.95
N ALA A 63 -5.35 5.65 8.28
CA ALA A 63 -4.26 6.21 9.05
C ALA A 63 -3.70 5.13 9.99
N PRO A 64 -2.37 4.99 10.15
CA PRO A 64 -1.30 5.73 9.45
C PRO A 64 -1.17 5.36 7.95
N LYS A 65 -0.52 6.23 7.16
CA LYS A 65 -0.36 6.09 5.70
C LYS A 65 0.29 4.74 5.36
N LEU A 66 -0.46 3.86 4.71
CA LEU A 66 0.07 2.61 4.18
C LEU A 66 1.02 2.94 3.03
N VAL A 67 2.26 2.47 3.08
CA VAL A 67 3.28 2.70 2.05
C VAL A 67 3.82 1.34 1.58
N PHE A 68 3.71 1.09 0.28
CA PHE A 68 4.21 -0.09 -0.40
C PHE A 68 5.61 0.15 -0.94
N ILE A 69 6.47 -0.84 -0.76
CA ILE A 69 7.81 -0.88 -1.33
C ILE A 69 7.75 -1.79 -2.54
N ALA A 70 8.03 -1.25 -3.73
CA ALA A 70 7.83 -2.01 -4.96
C ALA A 70 8.94 -1.75 -5.98
N ASN A 71 9.20 -2.75 -6.82
CA ASN A 71 10.19 -2.63 -7.87
C ASN A 71 9.64 -1.76 -9.02
N ALA A 72 10.29 -0.63 -9.27
CA ALA A 72 9.87 0.37 -10.25
C ALA A 72 9.69 -0.23 -11.66
N ALA A 73 10.59 -1.16 -12.03
CA ALA A 73 10.64 -1.74 -13.37
C ALA A 73 9.46 -2.66 -13.71
N THR A 74 8.80 -3.23 -12.69
CA THR A 74 7.75 -4.25 -12.85
C THR A 74 6.38 -3.80 -12.33
N SER A 75 6.34 -3.06 -11.22
CA SER A 75 5.09 -2.77 -10.52
C SER A 75 4.28 -1.61 -11.12
N VAL A 76 4.90 -0.77 -11.97
CA VAL A 76 4.25 0.40 -12.56
C VAL A 76 3.60 0.09 -13.92
N LYS A 77 3.71 -1.14 -14.45
CA LYS A 77 3.20 -1.49 -15.78
C LYS A 77 1.69 -1.77 -15.85
N ASN A 78 1.04 -2.21 -14.76
CA ASN A 78 -0.39 -2.53 -14.76
C ASN A 78 -1.26 -1.26 -14.55
N PRO A 79 -2.14 -0.88 -15.51
CA PRO A 79 -2.99 0.30 -15.41
C PRO A 79 -3.93 0.30 -14.20
N MET A 80 -4.50 -0.86 -13.84
CA MET A 80 -5.39 -1.01 -12.69
C MET A 80 -4.65 -0.75 -11.38
N ALA A 81 -3.46 -1.34 -11.22
CA ALA A 81 -2.62 -1.09 -10.05
C ALA A 81 -2.27 0.40 -9.93
N ARG A 82 -1.92 1.06 -11.05
CA ARG A 82 -1.60 2.49 -11.09
C ARG A 82 -2.78 3.36 -10.67
N PHE A 83 -3.99 3.01 -11.11
CA PHE A 83 -5.21 3.72 -10.73
C PHE A 83 -5.43 3.68 -9.21
N PHE A 84 -5.46 2.48 -8.61
CA PHE A 84 -5.68 2.34 -7.16
C PHE A 84 -4.56 2.96 -6.31
N ILE A 85 -3.29 2.84 -6.75
CA ILE A 85 -2.15 3.52 -6.12
C ILE A 85 -2.33 5.05 -6.19
N GLY A 86 -2.84 5.60 -7.29
CA GLY A 86 -3.13 7.02 -7.43
C GLY A 86 -4.25 7.52 -6.50
N LEU A 87 -5.26 6.70 -6.20
CA LEU A 87 -6.33 7.06 -5.26
C LEU A 87 -5.82 7.21 -3.82
N ALA A 88 -4.81 6.42 -3.46
CA ALA A 88 -4.16 6.44 -2.15
C ALA A 88 -3.00 7.44 -2.06
N ASP A 89 -2.91 8.38 -3.01
CA ASP A 89 -1.88 9.41 -3.04
C ASP A 89 -0.44 8.85 -3.17
N HIS A 90 -0.27 7.95 -4.15
CA HIS A 90 1.01 7.36 -4.52
C HIS A 90 1.81 6.79 -3.32
N PRO A 91 1.24 5.81 -2.58
CA PRO A 91 1.90 5.16 -1.47
C PRO A 91 2.99 4.19 -1.94
N LEU A 92 3.77 4.53 -2.96
CA LEU A 92 4.75 3.64 -3.55
C LEU A 92 6.12 4.27 -3.39
N VAL A 93 7.03 3.55 -2.73
CA VAL A 93 8.47 3.85 -2.81
C VAL A 93 9.06 2.94 -3.89
N PRO A 94 9.26 3.44 -5.12
CA PRO A 94 9.87 2.67 -6.18
C PRO A 94 11.36 2.48 -5.89
N PHE A 95 11.87 1.28 -6.16
CA PHE A 95 13.30 1.02 -6.19
C PHE A 95 13.65 0.10 -7.36
N ASP A 96 14.89 0.16 -7.83
CA ASP A 96 15.44 -0.82 -8.77
C ASP A 96 16.29 -1.83 -7.99
N LYS A 97 15.96 -3.11 -8.12
CA LYS A 97 16.70 -4.22 -7.48
C LYS A 97 18.16 -4.30 -7.96
N ARG A 98 18.43 -3.91 -9.20
CA ARG A 98 19.74 -4.00 -9.85
C ARG A 98 20.63 -2.80 -9.56
N ASP A 99 20.06 -1.66 -9.18
CA ASP A 99 20.82 -0.45 -8.82
C ASP A 99 20.98 -0.28 -7.30
N ARG A 100 22.23 -0.20 -6.84
CA ARG A 100 22.57 0.10 -5.44
C ARG A 100 22.13 1.51 -5.03
N ARG A 101 22.31 2.52 -5.89
CA ARG A 101 21.97 3.91 -5.55
C ARG A 101 20.46 4.06 -5.38
N SER A 102 19.67 3.45 -6.27
CA SER A 102 18.21 3.38 -6.16
C SER A 102 17.74 2.80 -4.82
N ARG A 103 18.29 1.64 -4.40
CA ARG A 103 17.97 1.01 -3.10
C ARG A 103 18.28 1.92 -1.91
N LEU A 104 19.45 2.57 -1.92
CA LEU A 104 19.85 3.50 -0.86
C LEU A 104 18.96 4.75 -0.81
N ASN A 105 18.54 5.26 -1.96
CA ASN A 105 17.63 6.40 -2.03
C ASN A 105 16.22 6.04 -1.53
N ALA A 106 15.71 4.85 -1.87
CA ALA A 106 14.46 4.34 -1.35
C ALA A 106 14.50 4.23 0.18
N LEU A 107 15.55 3.61 0.73
CA LEU A 107 15.75 3.51 2.19
C LEU A 107 15.84 4.89 2.86
N ARG A 108 16.64 5.80 2.30
CA ARG A 108 16.75 7.18 2.80
C ARG A 108 15.44 7.94 2.75
N SER A 109 14.57 7.63 1.78
CA SER A 109 13.25 8.22 1.73
C SER A 109 12.40 7.71 2.90
N MET A 110 12.43 6.42 3.24
CA MET A 110 11.63 5.87 4.34
C MET A 110 12.07 6.34 5.74
N LEU A 111 13.35 6.70 5.90
CA LEU A 111 13.92 7.17 7.18
C LEU A 111 13.73 8.69 7.43
N ARG A 112 13.12 9.41 6.49
CA ARG A 112 12.86 10.86 6.58
C ARG A 112 11.40 11.13 6.90
#